data_AF-A0AAN6T3D2-F1
#
_entry.id   AF-A0AAN6T3D2-F1
#
_cell.length_a   1.000
_cell.length_b   1.000
_cell.length_c   1.000
_cell.angle_alpha   90.00
_cell.angle_beta   90.00
_cell.angle_gamma   90.00
#
_symmetry.space_group_name_H-M   'P 1'
#
loop_
_entity.id
_entity.type
_entity.pdbx_description
1 polymer ?
#
loop_
_entity_poly.entity_id
_entity_poly.type
_entity_poly.pdbx_seq_one_letter_code
_entity_poly.pdbx_strand_id
1 'polypeptide(L)'
;MADDLYAAADERAREARRAGLQAKKDEQPANTARSYLAKQREWKKWCYTPRPGPDGSLYTWPDGELVTPDKLAAWLNEDILLRRLWPWVEEWEARFEARARRCRWAQGGLDEDDLAGDGFLKLMRRLRMVLLQDLAVLQPRFPSLPFFSYPPFHGPEWDEFAYAVQAGVAEAVVPQSLLVQRAMPELHSLLESTGKAILHNSQQLTSQLARQLEEGIRDVQSSLDALLQGRTPITFTGYFGPGPSPGPSQVPGLVPGLDQPSLQAPAGPPIITGLPKAFTVQDVWKQWAEGFAGQPAIQGLEERWGARWRPGNAVKVQFCRRKVIWDALLGRIAQGKSEEEAIAELEVLRAGKSVNQLVDKLRQRRRRHRHSVE
;
A
#
# COMPACT_ATOMS: atom_id res chain seq x y z
N MET A 1 36.25 16.51 50.32
CA MET A 1 36.83 15.17 50.07
C MET A 1 35.82 14.18 49.48
N ALA A 2 34.69 13.86 50.13
CA ALA A 2 33.68 12.96 49.55
C ALA A 2 32.79 13.65 48.48
N ASP A 3 32.42 14.92 48.70
CA ASP A 3 31.61 15.69 47.75
C ASP A 3 32.36 16.04 46.46
N ASP A 4 33.68 16.30 46.55
CA ASP A 4 34.53 16.57 45.38
C ASP A 4 34.70 15.35 44.47
N LEU A 5 34.71 14.14 45.05
CA LEU A 5 34.78 12.89 44.30
C LEU A 5 33.46 12.59 43.57
N TYR A 6 32.33 12.97 44.16
CA TYR A 6 31.01 12.81 43.54
C TYR A 6 30.81 13.80 42.39
N ALA A 7 31.23 15.06 42.58
CA ALA A 7 31.22 16.08 41.53
C ALA A 7 32.14 15.70 40.35
N ALA A 8 33.36 15.22 40.62
CA ALA A 8 34.29 14.80 39.58
C ALA A 8 33.83 13.54 38.82
N ALA A 9 33.15 12.60 39.49
CA ALA A 9 32.56 11.43 38.84
C ALA A 9 31.39 11.81 37.91
N ASP A 10 30.57 12.78 38.33
CA ASP A 10 29.45 13.30 37.56
C ASP A 10 29.92 14.14 36.35
N GLU A 11 31.00 14.90 36.50
CA GLU A 11 31.67 15.63 35.41
C GLU A 11 32.19 14.68 34.33
N ARG A 12 32.92 13.63 34.72
CA ARG A 12 33.40 12.58 33.79
C ARG A 12 32.25 11.85 33.10
N ALA A 13 31.16 11.58 33.81
CA ALA A 13 29.97 10.98 33.23
C ALA A 13 29.27 11.93 32.22
N ARG A 14 29.29 13.25 32.45
CA ARG A 14 28.82 14.25 31.48
C ARG A 14 29.74 14.34 30.26
N GLU A 15 31.06 14.29 30.45
CA GLU A 15 32.04 14.31 29.37
C GLU A 15 31.93 13.08 28.47
N ALA A 16 31.81 11.89 29.05
CA ALA A 16 31.59 10.64 28.31
C ALA A 16 30.29 10.68 27.48
N ARG A 17 29.22 11.26 28.03
CA ARG A 17 27.95 11.48 27.29
C ARG A 17 28.12 12.47 26.15
N ARG A 18 28.85 13.57 26.35
CA ARG A 18 29.17 14.55 25.29
C ARG A 18 29.99 13.92 24.17
N ALA A 19 31.01 13.13 24.51
CA ALA A 19 31.85 12.42 23.54
C ALA A 19 31.04 11.40 22.72
N GLY A 20 30.16 10.62 23.36
CA GLY A 20 29.28 9.68 22.67
C GLY A 20 28.24 10.35 21.76
N LEU A 21 27.72 11.52 22.14
CA LEU A 21 26.84 12.33 21.30
C LEU A 21 27.57 12.91 20.08
N GLN A 22 28.84 13.32 20.26
CA GLN A 22 29.65 13.86 19.18
C GLN A 22 30.04 12.75 18.17
N ALA A 23 30.45 11.57 18.63
CA ALA A 23 30.72 10.43 17.76
C ALA A 23 29.50 10.04 16.90
N LYS A 24 28.30 10.00 17.49
CA LYS A 24 27.05 9.76 16.75
C LYS A 24 26.70 10.86 15.75
N LYS A 25 27.12 12.10 16.01
CA LYS A 25 26.93 13.24 15.11
C LYS A 25 27.88 13.13 13.90
N ASP A 26 29.09 12.63 14.12
CA ASP A 26 30.10 12.41 13.08
C ASP A 26 29.75 11.20 12.20
N GLU A 27 29.03 10.21 12.74
CA GLU A 27 28.46 9.06 11.99
C GLU A 27 27.16 9.39 11.23
N GLN A 28 26.59 10.58 11.41
CA GLN A 28 25.28 10.92 10.85
C GLN A 28 25.37 11.30 9.36
N PRO A 29 24.51 10.75 8.47
CA PRO A 29 24.52 11.10 7.05
C PRO A 29 24.35 12.60 6.81
N ALA A 30 25.15 13.19 5.91
CA ALA A 30 25.19 14.63 5.68
C ALA A 30 23.83 15.27 5.34
N ASN A 31 22.94 14.54 4.65
CA ASN A 31 21.59 15.00 4.34
C ASN A 31 20.73 15.12 5.62
N THR A 32 20.81 14.12 6.48
CA THR A 32 20.15 14.06 7.78
C THR A 32 20.63 15.20 8.69
N ALA A 33 21.94 15.45 8.74
CA ALA A 33 22.51 16.57 9.50
C ALA A 33 21.99 17.93 9.03
N ARG A 34 21.92 18.17 7.70
CA ARG A 34 21.38 19.43 7.13
C ARG A 34 19.90 19.64 7.45
N SER A 35 19.09 18.59 7.35
CA SER A 35 17.66 18.65 7.68
C SER A 35 17.43 18.96 9.16
N TYR A 36 18.19 18.33 10.06
CA TYR A 36 18.06 18.59 11.50
C TYR A 36 18.63 19.96 11.92
N LEU A 37 19.65 20.47 11.25
CA LEU A 37 20.25 21.79 11.56
C LEU A 37 19.29 22.96 11.40
N ALA A 38 18.33 22.90 10.46
CA ALA A 38 17.31 23.93 10.30
C ALA A 38 16.33 23.92 11.48
N LYS A 39 15.77 22.75 11.79
CA LYS A 39 14.84 22.57 12.93
C LYS A 39 15.51 22.81 14.29
N GLN A 40 16.78 22.47 14.44
CA GLN A 40 17.55 22.79 15.65
C GLN A 40 17.76 24.31 15.83
N ARG A 41 17.89 25.08 14.75
CA ARG A 41 17.99 26.55 14.83
C ARG A 41 16.66 27.16 15.25
N GLU A 42 15.56 26.69 14.67
CA GLU A 42 14.20 27.08 15.03
C GLU A 42 13.91 26.76 16.51
N TRP A 43 14.21 25.54 16.95
CA TRP A 43 14.12 25.11 18.34
C TRP A 43 14.93 25.98 19.29
N LYS A 44 16.21 26.23 18.97
CA LYS A 44 17.08 27.08 19.80
C LYS A 44 16.50 28.49 19.93
N LYS A 45 16.10 29.10 18.81
CA LYS A 45 15.47 30.42 18.80
C LYS A 45 14.22 30.43 19.68
N TRP A 46 13.39 29.40 19.57
CA TRP A 46 12.18 29.23 20.37
C TRP A 46 12.45 29.10 21.88
N CYS A 47 13.49 28.37 22.28
CA CYS A 47 13.91 28.24 23.68
C CYS A 47 14.43 29.56 24.27
N TYR A 48 15.13 30.38 23.47
CA TYR A 48 15.73 31.63 23.92
C TYR A 48 14.78 32.84 23.87
N THR A 49 13.61 32.69 23.24
CA THR A 49 12.62 33.77 23.18
C THR A 49 11.92 33.89 24.55
N PRO A 50 12.04 35.03 25.25
CA PRO A 50 11.36 35.25 26.54
C PRO A 50 9.84 35.27 26.36
N ARG A 51 9.10 34.72 27.32
CA ARG A 51 7.64 34.58 27.25
C ARG A 51 6.94 35.25 28.41
N PRO A 52 5.75 35.83 28.20
CA PRO A 52 4.96 36.37 29.29
C PRO A 52 4.49 35.23 30.21
N GLY A 53 4.89 35.31 31.47
CA GLY A 53 4.41 34.47 32.55
C GLY A 53 3.00 34.88 33.00
N PRO A 54 2.37 34.08 33.86
CA PRO A 54 1.00 34.33 34.36
C PRO A 54 0.85 35.66 35.12
N ASP A 55 1.95 36.23 35.60
CA ASP A 55 2.07 37.48 36.34
C ASP A 55 2.49 38.68 35.46
N GLY A 56 2.61 38.48 34.14
CA GLY A 56 3.08 39.49 33.19
C GLY A 56 4.60 39.66 33.17
N SER A 57 5.36 38.90 33.96
CA SER A 57 6.82 38.90 33.90
C SER A 57 7.32 38.17 32.64
N LEU A 58 8.43 38.62 32.05
CA LEU A 58 9.07 37.86 30.97
C LEU A 58 9.89 36.74 31.58
N TYR A 59 9.38 35.52 31.51
CA TYR A 59 10.06 34.32 31.96
C TYR A 59 10.89 33.71 30.82
N THR A 60 12.10 33.30 31.18
CA THR A 60 12.98 32.47 30.34
C THR A 60 13.13 31.14 31.04
N TRP A 61 13.16 30.04 30.29
CA TRP A 61 13.26 28.71 30.88
C TRP A 61 14.44 28.60 31.86
N PRO A 62 14.25 28.07 33.07
CA PRO A 62 15.12 28.29 34.21
C PRO A 62 16.17 27.18 34.38
N ASP A 63 16.07 26.12 33.58
CA ASP A 63 16.79 24.86 33.68
C ASP A 63 18.15 24.89 32.97
N GLY A 64 18.42 25.90 32.12
CA GLY A 64 19.66 25.99 31.32
C GLY A 64 19.83 24.88 30.27
N GLU A 65 18.97 23.86 30.29
CA GLU A 65 19.00 22.70 29.41
C GLU A 65 18.18 22.95 28.15
N LEU A 66 18.76 22.71 26.98
CA LEU A 66 18.09 22.98 25.70
C LEU A 66 16.93 22.02 25.38
N VAL A 67 16.86 20.86 26.02
CA VAL A 67 15.88 19.81 25.67
C VAL A 67 15.33 19.20 26.95
N THR A 68 14.15 19.65 27.37
CA THR A 68 13.39 19.04 28.46
C THR A 68 12.02 18.57 27.96
N PRO A 69 11.41 17.55 28.59
CA PRO A 69 10.09 17.06 28.20
C PRO A 69 9.04 18.17 28.12
N ASP A 70 9.07 19.12 29.06
CA ASP A 70 8.12 20.22 29.14
C ASP A 70 8.30 21.25 28.02
N LYS A 71 9.55 21.55 27.63
CA LYS A 71 9.86 22.40 26.47
C LYS A 71 9.40 21.76 25.17
N LEU A 72 9.63 20.45 25.02
CA LEU A 72 9.24 19.72 23.81
C LEU A 72 7.72 19.69 23.67
N ALA A 73 7.03 19.41 24.78
CA ALA A 73 5.59 19.46 24.84
C ALA A 73 5.05 20.87 24.54
N ALA A 74 5.68 21.93 25.06
CA ALA A 74 5.28 23.31 24.80
C ALA A 74 5.56 23.78 23.36
N TRP A 75 6.69 23.41 22.77
CA TRP A 75 7.04 23.76 21.39
C TRP A 75 6.12 23.08 20.37
N LEU A 76 5.83 21.78 20.57
CA LEU A 76 4.91 21.03 19.71
C LEU A 76 3.46 21.49 19.87
N ASN A 77 3.14 22.03 21.04
CA ASN A 77 1.86 22.66 21.31
C ASN A 77 1.73 24.06 20.69
N GLU A 78 2.84 24.71 20.35
CA GLU A 78 2.88 26.11 19.90
C GLU A 78 2.77 26.30 18.38
N ASP A 79 2.30 25.32 17.61
CA ASP A 79 1.93 25.57 16.22
C ASP A 79 0.72 26.53 16.20
N ILE A 80 1.00 27.83 16.05
CA ILE A 80 0.08 28.96 16.27
C ILE A 80 -1.20 28.82 15.41
N LEU A 81 -1.06 28.29 14.19
CA LEU A 81 -2.17 28.07 13.27
C LEU A 81 -3.11 26.95 13.75
N LEU A 82 -2.57 25.91 14.40
CA LEU A 82 -3.37 24.79 14.90
C LEU A 82 -4.21 25.21 16.10
N ARG A 83 -3.62 25.91 17.07
CA ARG A 83 -4.35 26.33 18.28
C ARG A 83 -5.41 27.39 18.03
N ARG A 84 -5.27 28.19 16.98
CA ARG A 84 -6.28 29.20 16.62
C ARG A 84 -7.57 28.58 16.07
N LEU A 85 -7.52 27.34 15.57
CA LEU A 85 -8.70 26.63 15.06
C LEU A 85 -9.19 25.63 16.10
N TRP A 86 -10.35 25.89 16.70
CA TRP A 86 -10.92 25.04 17.76
C TRP A 86 -10.01 24.85 18.99
N PRO A 87 -9.58 25.93 19.67
CA PRO A 87 -8.67 25.85 20.83
C PRO A 87 -9.17 24.98 21.99
N TRP A 88 -10.48 24.72 22.03
CA TRP A 88 -11.12 23.85 23.01
C TRP A 88 -10.71 22.37 22.83
N VAL A 89 -10.25 21.93 21.65
CA VAL A 89 -9.89 20.51 21.43
C VAL A 89 -8.81 20.07 22.41
N GLU A 90 -7.77 20.88 22.60
CA GLU A 90 -6.66 20.61 23.53
C GLU A 90 -7.12 20.59 24.99
N GLU A 91 -8.02 21.50 25.37
CA GLU A 91 -8.62 21.55 26.71
C GLU A 91 -9.39 20.26 27.01
N TRP A 92 -10.18 19.80 26.05
CA TRP A 92 -10.98 18.59 26.19
C TRP A 92 -10.13 17.31 26.11
N GLU A 93 -9.13 17.25 25.24
CA GLU A 93 -8.20 16.12 25.17
C GLU A 93 -7.43 15.93 26.48
N ALA A 94 -6.95 17.01 27.09
CA ALA A 94 -6.30 16.95 28.40
C ALA A 94 -7.25 16.39 29.48
N ARG A 95 -8.54 16.73 29.42
CA ARG A 95 -9.57 16.20 30.33
C ARG A 95 -9.81 14.70 30.13
N PHE A 96 -9.92 14.24 28.88
CA PHE A 96 -10.08 12.82 28.55
C PHE A 96 -8.82 12.01 28.90
N GLU A 97 -7.61 12.55 28.71
CA GLU A 97 -6.36 11.90 29.13
C GLU A 97 -6.20 11.82 30.65
N ALA A 98 -6.57 12.86 31.40
CA ALA A 98 -6.53 12.85 32.86
C ALA A 98 -7.48 11.80 33.45
N ARG A 99 -8.62 11.54 32.81
CA ARG A 99 -9.52 10.42 33.15
C ARG A 99 -8.86 9.06 32.96
N ALA A 100 -8.10 8.85 31.88
CA ALA A 100 -7.36 7.60 31.66
C ALA A 100 -6.39 7.29 32.82
N ARG A 101 -5.98 8.31 33.59
CA ARG A 101 -5.17 8.22 34.81
C ARG A 101 -5.98 8.15 36.11
N ARG A 102 -7.31 7.98 36.04
CA ARG A 102 -8.29 7.91 37.15
C ARG A 102 -8.47 9.19 37.98
N CYS A 103 -8.10 10.36 37.44
CA CYS A 103 -8.35 11.64 38.11
C CYS A 103 -9.83 12.06 37.92
N ARG A 104 -10.55 12.32 39.02
CA ARG A 104 -11.93 12.84 39.00
C ARG A 104 -11.94 14.37 39.08
N TRP A 105 -12.83 15.02 38.33
CA TRP A 105 -12.96 16.47 38.27
C TRP A 105 -14.02 16.98 39.24
N ALA A 106 -13.76 18.12 39.89
CA ALA A 106 -14.61 18.68 40.93
C ALA A 106 -15.98 19.18 40.43
N GLN A 107 -16.10 19.54 39.14
CA GLN A 107 -17.34 20.10 38.57
C GLN A 107 -18.36 19.04 38.08
N GLY A 108 -18.04 17.73 38.12
CA GLY A 108 -18.92 16.66 37.58
C GLY A 108 -19.14 16.75 36.06
N GLY A 109 -19.69 15.68 35.45
CA GLY A 109 -20.15 15.72 34.05
C GLY A 109 -19.37 14.88 33.02
N LEU A 110 -18.46 13.98 33.45
CA LEU A 110 -17.76 13.03 32.59
C LEU A 110 -17.80 11.61 33.19
N ASP A 111 -18.93 11.21 33.76
CA ASP A 111 -19.07 9.96 34.52
C ASP A 111 -19.22 8.71 33.62
N GLU A 112 -19.54 8.89 32.33
CA GLU A 112 -19.74 7.83 31.33
C GLU A 112 -18.54 7.73 30.39
N ASP A 113 -18.06 6.52 30.04
CA ASP A 113 -16.96 6.30 29.07
C ASP A 113 -17.39 6.74 27.66
N ASP A 114 -17.35 8.05 27.41
CA ASP A 114 -17.76 8.65 26.14
C ASP A 114 -16.68 8.43 25.07
N LEU A 115 -16.62 7.20 24.57
CA LEU A 115 -15.77 6.79 23.46
C LEU A 115 -16.09 7.61 22.19
N ALA A 116 -17.32 8.11 22.05
CA ALA A 116 -17.71 8.95 20.95
C ALA A 116 -17.09 10.35 21.07
N GLY A 117 -17.05 10.93 22.27
CA GLY A 117 -16.36 12.19 22.58
C GLY A 117 -14.86 12.13 22.29
N ASP A 118 -14.17 11.08 22.76
CA ASP A 118 -12.74 10.86 22.44
C ASP A 118 -12.50 10.67 20.92
N GLY A 119 -13.36 9.88 20.26
CA GLY A 119 -13.32 9.71 18.81
C GLY A 119 -13.56 11.01 18.04
N PHE A 120 -14.48 11.85 18.54
CA PHE A 120 -14.79 13.15 17.96
C PHE A 120 -13.63 14.14 18.09
N LEU A 121 -12.95 14.19 19.24
CA LEU A 121 -11.77 15.04 19.42
C LEU A 121 -10.64 14.64 18.47
N LYS A 122 -10.39 13.34 18.32
CA LYS A 122 -9.43 12.80 17.35
C LYS A 122 -9.78 13.18 15.91
N LEU A 123 -11.07 13.14 15.57
CA LEU A 123 -11.57 13.58 14.27
C LEU A 123 -11.33 15.08 14.07
N MET A 124 -11.69 15.91 15.04
CA MET A 124 -11.52 17.37 14.97
C MET A 124 -10.05 17.77 14.84
N ARG A 125 -9.15 17.12 15.59
CA ARG A 125 -7.70 17.30 15.45
C ARG A 125 -7.22 16.95 14.02
N ARG A 126 -7.76 15.88 13.43
CA ARG A 126 -7.42 15.50 12.04
C ARG A 126 -7.96 16.49 11.02
N LEU A 127 -9.22 16.90 11.16
CA LEU A 127 -9.87 17.86 10.27
C LEU A 127 -9.17 19.22 10.28
N ARG A 128 -8.63 19.63 11.43
CA ARG A 128 -7.88 20.87 11.56
C ARG A 128 -6.65 20.92 10.65
N MET A 129 -5.88 19.83 10.62
CA MET A 129 -4.71 19.73 9.74
C MET A 129 -5.12 19.73 8.26
N VAL A 130 -6.15 18.97 7.92
CA VAL A 130 -6.66 18.88 6.53
C VAL A 130 -7.17 20.24 6.06
N LEU A 131 -7.95 20.93 6.89
CA LEU A 131 -8.50 22.25 6.58
C LEU A 131 -7.38 23.27 6.29
N LEU A 132 -6.34 23.32 7.13
CA LEU A 132 -5.20 24.22 6.91
C LEU A 132 -4.48 23.88 5.59
N GLN A 133 -4.15 22.61 5.36
CA GLN A 133 -3.46 22.16 4.16
C GLN A 133 -4.26 22.45 2.88
N ASP A 134 -5.55 22.13 2.88
CA ASP A 134 -6.41 22.32 1.72
C ASP A 134 -6.63 23.81 1.44
N LEU A 135 -6.87 24.63 2.45
CA LEU A 135 -6.99 26.09 2.26
C LEU A 135 -5.71 26.72 1.74
N ALA A 136 -4.53 26.24 2.18
CA ALA A 136 -3.25 26.67 1.61
C ALA A 136 -3.13 26.34 0.11
N VAL A 137 -3.58 25.15 -0.33
CA VAL A 137 -3.58 24.77 -1.75
C VAL A 137 -4.64 25.53 -2.55
N LEU A 138 -5.78 25.84 -1.95
CA LEU A 138 -6.91 26.49 -2.61
C LEU A 138 -6.75 28.01 -2.70
N GLN A 139 -5.94 28.63 -1.83
CA GLN A 139 -5.76 30.08 -1.76
C GLN A 139 -5.40 30.72 -3.12
N PRO A 140 -4.48 30.18 -3.94
CA PRO A 140 -4.17 30.78 -5.25
C PRO A 140 -5.32 30.66 -6.25
N ARG A 141 -6.17 29.63 -6.12
CA ARG A 141 -7.29 29.37 -7.04
C ARG A 141 -8.55 30.14 -6.66
N PHE A 142 -8.74 30.40 -5.37
CA PHE A 142 -9.94 31.03 -4.81
C PHE A 142 -9.57 32.08 -3.75
N PRO A 143 -8.84 33.14 -4.09
CA PRO A 143 -8.35 34.12 -3.12
C PRO A 143 -9.49 34.91 -2.44
N SER A 144 -10.67 34.96 -3.05
CA SER A 144 -11.84 35.67 -2.53
C SER A 144 -12.65 34.88 -1.50
N LEU A 145 -12.18 33.70 -1.06
CA LEU A 145 -12.89 32.94 -0.03
C LEU A 145 -12.93 33.71 1.30
N PRO A 146 -14.09 33.73 2.00
CA PRO A 146 -14.21 34.45 3.27
C PRO A 146 -13.21 34.01 4.34
N PHE A 147 -12.74 32.76 4.29
CA PHE A 147 -11.74 32.23 5.22
C PHE A 147 -10.50 33.13 5.31
N PHE A 148 -9.98 33.62 4.18
CA PHE A 148 -8.77 34.45 4.11
C PHE A 148 -8.97 35.87 4.66
N SER A 149 -10.20 36.26 4.97
CA SER A 149 -10.49 37.54 5.63
C SER A 149 -10.32 37.47 7.16
N TYR A 150 -10.18 36.26 7.74
CA TYR A 150 -10.15 36.07 9.18
C TYR A 150 -8.88 35.33 9.64
N PRO A 151 -8.35 35.63 10.85
CA PRO A 151 -7.28 34.83 11.42
C PRO A 151 -7.77 33.39 11.65
N PRO A 152 -6.91 32.36 11.53
CA PRO A 152 -5.48 32.41 11.27
C PRO A 152 -5.09 32.42 9.77
N PHE A 153 -6.02 32.62 8.84
CA PHE A 153 -5.81 32.38 7.40
C PHE A 153 -5.25 33.58 6.63
N HIS A 154 -4.60 34.50 7.33
CA HIS A 154 -3.88 35.63 6.76
C HIS A 154 -2.73 36.07 7.69
N GLY A 155 -1.73 36.75 7.13
CA GLY A 155 -0.56 37.23 7.86
C GLY A 155 0.65 36.30 7.74
N PRO A 156 1.79 36.69 8.32
CA PRO A 156 3.09 36.08 8.03
C PRO A 156 3.17 34.60 8.42
N GLU A 157 2.50 34.21 9.50
CA GLU A 157 2.42 32.81 9.98
C GLU A 157 1.69 31.92 8.96
N TRP A 158 0.61 32.43 8.37
CA TRP A 158 -0.15 31.74 7.33
C TRP A 158 0.61 31.70 6.02
N ASP A 159 1.24 32.81 5.62
CA ASP A 159 1.96 32.91 4.35
C ASP A 159 3.15 31.94 4.30
N GLU A 160 3.91 31.81 5.39
CA GLU A 160 5.02 30.84 5.50
C GLU A 160 4.52 29.39 5.40
N PHE A 161 3.43 29.08 6.12
CA PHE A 161 2.79 27.76 6.05
C PHE A 161 2.24 27.44 4.66
N ALA A 162 1.50 28.38 4.06
CA ALA A 162 0.89 28.22 2.76
C ALA A 162 1.94 28.02 1.67
N TYR A 163 3.03 28.79 1.72
CA TYR A 163 4.18 28.61 0.84
C TYR A 163 4.80 27.22 0.98
N ALA A 164 5.04 26.76 2.21
CA ALA A 164 5.63 25.43 2.45
C ALA A 164 4.74 24.28 1.94
N VAL A 165 3.42 24.38 2.14
CA VAL A 165 2.45 23.39 1.62
C VAL A 165 2.43 23.39 0.09
N GLN A 166 2.38 24.56 -0.52
CA GLN A 166 2.35 24.69 -1.98
C GLN A 166 3.65 24.21 -2.63
N ALA A 167 4.81 24.53 -2.05
CA ALA A 167 6.10 24.04 -2.52
C ALA A 167 6.17 22.50 -2.45
N GLY A 168 5.68 21.89 -1.37
CA GLY A 168 5.61 20.43 -1.23
C GLY A 168 4.68 19.76 -2.26
N VAL A 169 3.59 20.43 -2.66
CA VAL A 169 2.69 19.96 -3.72
C VAL A 169 3.34 20.09 -5.10
N ALA A 170 4.11 21.14 -5.35
CA ALA A 170 4.83 21.35 -6.60
C ALA A 170 5.97 20.34 -6.79
N GLU A 171 6.69 19.99 -5.71
CA GLU A 171 7.75 18.98 -5.72
C GLU A 171 7.22 17.54 -5.75
N ALA A 172 5.95 17.33 -5.40
CA ALA A 172 5.33 16.01 -5.46
C ALA A 172 5.15 15.57 -6.91
N VAL A 173 6.14 14.80 -7.42
CA VAL A 173 6.04 14.08 -8.69
C VAL A 173 4.74 13.27 -8.69
N VAL A 174 3.78 13.65 -9.53
CA VAL A 174 2.53 12.92 -9.69
C VAL A 174 2.89 11.47 -10.03
N PRO A 175 2.60 10.50 -9.16
CA PRO A 175 2.90 9.10 -9.44
C PRO A 175 2.26 8.71 -10.77
N GLN A 176 3.02 8.09 -11.68
CA GLN A 176 2.51 7.66 -12.99
C GLN A 176 1.23 6.81 -12.87
N SER A 177 1.05 6.10 -11.76
CA SER A 177 -0.18 5.37 -11.44
C SER A 177 -1.43 6.25 -11.40
N LEU A 178 -1.34 7.50 -10.91
CA LEU A 178 -2.46 8.45 -10.89
C LEU A 178 -2.75 9.06 -12.27
N LEU A 179 -1.74 9.21 -13.13
CA LEU A 179 -1.93 9.63 -14.51
C LEU A 179 -2.63 8.52 -15.31
N VAL A 180 -2.20 7.28 -15.14
CA VAL A 180 -2.85 6.11 -15.74
C VAL A 180 -4.28 5.94 -15.22
N GLN A 181 -4.51 6.15 -13.91
CA GLN A 181 -5.86 6.10 -13.35
C GLN A 181 -6.78 7.20 -13.89
N ARG A 182 -6.24 8.40 -14.17
CA ARG A 182 -6.99 9.47 -14.84
C ARG A 182 -7.28 9.17 -16.31
N ALA A 183 -6.37 8.47 -17.00
CA ALA A 183 -6.53 8.09 -18.40
C ALA A 183 -7.40 6.82 -18.60
N MET A 184 -7.60 6.01 -17.56
CA MET A 184 -8.34 4.74 -17.63
C MET A 184 -9.76 4.85 -18.20
N PRO A 185 -10.59 5.85 -17.87
CA PRO A 185 -11.92 5.97 -18.45
C PRO A 185 -11.90 6.19 -19.97
N GLU A 186 -10.99 7.02 -20.47
CA GLU A 186 -10.84 7.25 -21.91
C GLU A 186 -10.26 6.02 -22.62
N LEU A 187 -9.22 5.42 -22.04
CA LEU A 187 -8.64 4.17 -22.57
C LEU A 187 -9.66 3.03 -22.59
N HIS A 188 -10.51 2.92 -21.57
CA HIS A 188 -11.57 1.93 -21.52
C HIS A 188 -12.59 2.14 -22.64
N SER A 189 -13.03 3.38 -22.85
CA SER A 189 -13.97 3.71 -23.93
C SER A 189 -13.38 3.38 -25.31
N LEU A 190 -12.09 3.65 -25.50
CA LEU A 190 -11.38 3.34 -26.73
C LEU A 190 -11.26 1.83 -26.92
N LEU A 191 -10.74 1.09 -25.93
CA LEU A 191 -10.60 -0.37 -25.98
C LEU A 191 -11.93 -1.08 -26.21
N GLU A 192 -13.01 -0.61 -25.58
CA GLU A 192 -14.34 -1.18 -25.77
C GLU A 192 -14.86 -0.92 -27.20
N SER A 193 -14.62 0.28 -27.74
CA SER A 193 -14.97 0.62 -29.13
C SER A 193 -14.19 -0.25 -30.13
N THR A 194 -12.88 -0.43 -29.92
CA THR A 194 -12.04 -1.26 -30.78
C THR A 194 -12.42 -2.74 -30.68
N GLY A 195 -12.71 -3.23 -29.46
CA GLY A 195 -13.17 -4.59 -29.24
C GLY A 195 -14.50 -4.88 -29.94
N LYS A 196 -15.46 -3.97 -29.85
CA LYS A 196 -16.73 -4.06 -30.57
C LYS A 196 -16.54 -4.06 -32.09
N ALA A 197 -15.67 -3.19 -32.62
CA ALA A 197 -15.36 -3.14 -34.05
C ALA A 197 -14.71 -4.44 -34.56
N ILE A 198 -13.76 -5.02 -33.80
CA ILE A 198 -13.10 -6.28 -34.15
C ILE A 198 -14.11 -7.44 -34.13
N LEU A 199 -14.95 -7.53 -33.11
CA LEU A 199 -15.97 -8.58 -33.02
C LEU A 199 -16.96 -8.49 -34.18
N HIS A 200 -17.41 -7.27 -34.51
CA HIS A 200 -18.31 -7.05 -35.63
C HIS A 200 -17.67 -7.46 -36.96
N ASN A 201 -16.42 -7.05 -37.21
CA ASN A 201 -15.71 -7.43 -38.43
C ASN A 201 -15.49 -8.94 -38.53
N SER A 202 -15.11 -9.59 -37.42
CA SER A 202 -14.99 -11.04 -37.37
C SER A 202 -16.31 -11.74 -37.69
N GLN A 203 -17.42 -11.35 -37.04
CA GLN A 203 -18.73 -11.93 -37.32
C GLN A 203 -19.17 -11.73 -38.78
N GLN A 204 -18.88 -10.56 -39.36
CA GLN A 204 -19.15 -10.29 -40.77
C GLN A 204 -18.37 -11.25 -41.68
N LEU A 205 -17.06 -11.42 -41.46
CA LEU A 205 -16.23 -12.34 -42.23
C LEU A 205 -16.72 -13.79 -42.11
N THR A 206 -17.09 -14.24 -40.90
CA THR A 206 -17.63 -15.60 -40.71
C THR A 206 -18.94 -15.79 -41.45
N SER A 207 -19.83 -14.78 -41.42
CA SER A 207 -21.11 -14.83 -42.13
C SER A 207 -20.96 -14.82 -43.65
N GLN A 208 -19.96 -14.10 -44.17
CA GLN A 208 -19.62 -14.09 -45.59
C GLN A 208 -19.07 -15.45 -46.02
N LEU A 209 -18.13 -16.02 -45.26
CA LEU A 209 -17.57 -17.34 -45.57
C LEU A 209 -18.63 -18.44 -45.53
N ALA A 210 -19.53 -18.40 -44.54
CA ALA A 210 -20.63 -19.34 -44.42
C ALA A 210 -21.57 -19.27 -45.65
N ARG A 211 -21.92 -18.05 -46.08
CA ARG A 211 -22.73 -17.86 -47.30
C ARG A 211 -22.03 -18.35 -48.56
N GLN A 212 -20.74 -18.07 -48.71
CA GLN A 212 -19.98 -18.55 -49.87
C GLN A 212 -19.92 -20.08 -49.93
N LEU A 213 -19.78 -20.75 -48.78
CA LEU A 213 -19.83 -22.21 -48.70
C LEU A 213 -21.21 -22.76 -49.05
N GLU A 214 -22.29 -22.16 -48.54
CA GLU A 214 -23.66 -22.58 -48.86
C GLU A 214 -23.98 -22.38 -50.35
N GLU A 215 -23.55 -21.26 -50.95
CA GLU A 215 -23.71 -20.99 -52.37
C GLU A 215 -22.90 -21.99 -53.22
N GLY A 216 -21.64 -22.25 -52.87
CA GLY A 216 -20.80 -23.22 -53.58
C GLY A 216 -21.34 -24.65 -53.52
N ILE A 217 -21.87 -25.07 -52.36
CA ILE A 217 -22.51 -26.39 -52.22
C ILE A 217 -23.76 -26.48 -53.10
N ARG A 218 -24.58 -25.41 -53.13
CA ARG A 218 -25.78 -25.35 -53.97
C ARG A 218 -25.44 -25.39 -55.46
N ASP A 219 -24.38 -24.70 -55.87
CA ASP A 219 -23.92 -24.69 -57.27
C ASP A 219 -23.39 -26.07 -57.70
N VAL A 220 -22.62 -26.75 -56.84
CA VAL A 220 -22.15 -28.12 -57.09
C VAL A 220 -23.34 -29.10 -57.20
N GLN A 221 -24.33 -28.98 -56.32
CA GLN A 221 -25.54 -29.80 -56.38
C GLN A 221 -26.32 -29.57 -57.69
N SER A 222 -26.50 -28.32 -58.10
CA SER A 222 -27.19 -27.99 -59.37
C SER A 222 -26.45 -28.51 -60.61
N SER A 223 -25.11 -28.50 -60.58
CA SER A 223 -24.26 -29.03 -61.65
C SER A 223 -24.37 -30.55 -61.75
N LEU A 224 -24.42 -31.24 -60.61
CA LEU A 224 -24.66 -32.70 -60.54
C LEU A 224 -26.05 -33.08 -61.07
N ASP A 225 -27.08 -32.32 -60.72
CA ASP A 225 -28.44 -32.55 -61.25
C ASP A 225 -28.51 -32.32 -62.76
N ALA A 226 -27.82 -31.31 -63.27
CA ALA A 226 -27.75 -31.05 -64.72
C ALA A 226 -27.00 -32.16 -65.49
N LEU A 227 -26.02 -32.79 -64.86
CA LEU A 227 -25.31 -33.98 -65.38
C LEU A 227 -26.22 -35.22 -65.38
N LEU A 228 -26.91 -35.47 -64.27
CA LEU A 228 -27.80 -36.63 -64.10
C LEU A 228 -29.04 -36.56 -65.01
N GLN A 229 -29.53 -35.34 -65.31
CA GLN A 229 -30.64 -35.11 -66.23
C GLN A 229 -30.21 -35.07 -67.71
N GLY A 230 -28.93 -35.31 -68.01
CA GLY A 230 -28.41 -35.39 -69.38
C GLY A 230 -28.40 -34.04 -70.13
N ARG A 231 -28.44 -32.91 -69.40
CA ARG A 231 -28.50 -31.56 -69.98
C ARG A 231 -27.11 -30.95 -70.24
N THR A 232 -26.03 -31.66 -69.92
CA THR A 232 -24.64 -31.19 -70.14
C THR A 232 -23.81 -32.28 -70.84
N PRO A 233 -23.25 -32.02 -72.04
CA PRO A 233 -22.35 -32.96 -72.70
C PRO A 233 -20.95 -32.92 -72.07
N ILE A 234 -20.47 -34.04 -71.54
CA ILE A 234 -19.07 -34.18 -71.10
C ILE A 234 -18.23 -34.61 -72.31
N THR A 235 -17.32 -33.75 -72.77
CA THR A 235 -16.23 -34.13 -73.69
C THR A 235 -15.04 -34.62 -72.89
N PHE A 236 -14.70 -35.91 -73.02
CA PHE A 236 -13.55 -36.53 -72.35
C PHE A 236 -12.33 -36.51 -73.28
N THR A 237 -11.34 -35.66 -72.99
CA THR A 237 -10.08 -35.60 -73.74
C THR A 237 -9.07 -36.57 -73.11
N GLY A 238 -8.90 -37.75 -73.71
CA GLY A 238 -7.95 -38.76 -73.25
C GLY A 238 -6.55 -38.57 -73.85
N TYR A 239 -5.55 -38.32 -73.00
CA TYR A 239 -4.14 -38.44 -73.37
C TYR A 239 -3.60 -39.80 -72.89
N PHE A 240 -3.15 -40.63 -73.84
CA PHE A 240 -2.38 -41.86 -73.60
C PHE A 240 -0.96 -41.68 -74.16
N GLY A 241 0.08 -41.89 -73.33
CA GLY A 241 1.49 -41.97 -73.78
C GLY A 241 2.53 -41.80 -72.65
N PRO A 242 3.74 -42.37 -72.74
CA PRO A 242 4.39 -43.08 -71.62
C PRO A 242 5.78 -42.54 -71.16
N GLY A 243 5.99 -42.46 -69.82
CA GLY A 243 7.27 -42.53 -69.04
C GLY A 243 8.44 -41.58 -69.36
N PRO A 244 9.54 -41.50 -68.56
CA PRO A 244 9.87 -42.23 -67.33
C PRO A 244 10.37 -41.36 -66.13
N SER A 245 10.45 -42.00 -64.96
CA SER A 245 11.15 -41.59 -63.72
C SER A 245 12.65 -41.97 -63.80
N PRO A 246 13.60 -41.41 -63.01
CA PRO A 246 13.86 -41.91 -61.63
C PRO A 246 14.34 -40.85 -60.60
N GLY A 247 14.20 -41.18 -59.31
CA GLY A 247 14.54 -40.33 -58.15
C GLY A 247 16.04 -40.16 -57.82
N PRO A 248 16.40 -39.79 -56.57
CA PRO A 248 16.13 -40.68 -55.44
C PRO A 248 15.58 -40.03 -54.16
N SER A 249 14.97 -40.92 -53.39
CA SER A 249 14.51 -40.83 -52.00
C SER A 249 15.48 -40.20 -51.01
N GLN A 250 14.94 -39.44 -50.06
CA GLN A 250 15.25 -39.61 -48.62
C GLN A 250 14.01 -39.26 -47.78
N VAL A 251 13.47 -40.27 -47.10
CA VAL A 251 12.82 -40.20 -45.78
C VAL A 251 13.76 -40.98 -44.85
N PRO A 252 13.92 -40.68 -43.54
CA PRO A 252 12.80 -40.46 -42.62
C PRO A 252 13.05 -39.55 -41.38
N GLY A 253 11.99 -39.20 -40.65
CA GLY A 253 12.05 -39.19 -39.18
C GLY A 253 11.50 -37.98 -38.43
N LEU A 254 10.63 -38.29 -37.46
CA LEU A 254 10.31 -37.56 -36.22
C LEU A 254 9.42 -36.31 -36.29
N VAL A 255 8.14 -36.55 -35.98
CA VAL A 255 7.40 -35.72 -35.01
C VAL A 255 8.19 -35.69 -33.68
N PRO A 256 8.29 -34.57 -32.94
CA PRO A 256 7.12 -33.93 -32.33
C PRO A 256 7.19 -32.39 -32.19
N GLY A 257 6.03 -31.75 -32.13
CA GLY A 257 5.98 -30.35 -31.70
C GLY A 257 4.66 -29.70 -32.03
N LEU A 258 3.67 -29.93 -31.16
CA LEU A 258 2.57 -29.00 -30.99
C LEU A 258 3.17 -27.62 -30.71
N ASP A 259 3.17 -26.73 -31.69
CA ASP A 259 3.21 -25.30 -31.41
C ASP A 259 1.85 -24.93 -30.82
N GLN A 260 1.71 -25.27 -29.53
CA GLN A 260 0.93 -24.47 -28.61
C GLN A 260 1.34 -23.02 -28.86
N PRO A 261 0.42 -22.08 -29.04
CA PRO A 261 0.77 -20.69 -28.81
C PRO A 261 1.22 -20.62 -27.36
N SER A 262 2.54 -20.61 -27.15
CA SER A 262 3.14 -20.31 -25.87
C SER A 262 2.60 -18.95 -25.50
N LEU A 263 1.62 -18.92 -24.60
CA LEU A 263 1.29 -17.76 -23.79
C LEU A 263 2.63 -17.24 -23.29
N GLN A 264 3.15 -16.20 -23.94
CA GLN A 264 4.30 -15.48 -23.44
C GLN A 264 3.92 -15.05 -22.03
N ALA A 265 4.51 -15.73 -21.04
CA ALA A 265 4.35 -15.34 -19.66
C ALA A 265 4.79 -13.87 -19.58
N PRO A 266 3.98 -12.97 -19.01
CA PRO A 266 4.40 -11.59 -18.86
C PRO A 266 5.74 -11.58 -18.12
N ALA A 267 6.74 -10.93 -18.72
CA ALA A 267 8.13 -10.90 -18.24
C ALA A 267 8.31 -10.12 -16.91
N GLY A 268 7.22 -9.88 -16.18
CA GLY A 268 7.19 -9.20 -14.89
C GLY A 268 6.28 -9.93 -13.90
N PRO A 269 6.53 -9.78 -12.59
CA PRO A 269 5.68 -10.38 -11.57
C PRO A 269 4.23 -9.85 -11.70
N PRO A 270 3.20 -10.68 -11.46
CA PRO A 270 1.82 -10.24 -11.41
C PRO A 270 1.70 -9.20 -10.31
N ILE A 271 1.18 -8.03 -10.66
CA ILE A 271 0.94 -6.94 -9.71
C ILE A 271 -0.29 -7.32 -8.88
N ILE A 272 -0.07 -8.05 -7.79
CA ILE A 272 -1.12 -8.36 -6.82
C ILE A 272 -1.30 -7.13 -5.93
N THR A 273 -2.43 -6.45 -6.09
CA THR A 273 -2.78 -5.23 -5.35
C THR A 273 -3.32 -5.50 -3.95
N GLY A 274 -3.75 -6.74 -3.67
CA GLY A 274 -4.27 -7.19 -2.39
C GLY A 274 -4.41 -8.70 -2.32
N LEU A 275 -4.20 -9.28 -1.14
CA LEU A 275 -4.48 -10.70 -0.90
C LEU A 275 -5.98 -10.88 -0.58
N PRO A 276 -6.68 -11.84 -1.22
CA PRO A 276 -8.10 -12.11 -1.00
C PRO A 276 -8.42 -12.30 0.48
N LYS A 277 -9.64 -11.93 0.89
CA LYS A 277 -10.11 -12.15 2.26
C LYS A 277 -10.17 -13.65 2.54
N ALA A 278 -9.32 -14.11 3.45
CA ALA A 278 -9.30 -15.48 3.95
C ALA A 278 -9.93 -15.49 5.35
N PHE A 279 -10.93 -16.34 5.56
CA PHE A 279 -11.72 -16.35 6.79
C PHE A 279 -11.38 -17.52 7.69
N THR A 280 -10.82 -18.59 7.14
CA THR A 280 -10.40 -19.80 7.87
C THR A 280 -8.89 -20.03 7.76
N VAL A 281 -8.33 -20.89 8.63
CA VAL A 281 -6.93 -21.33 8.48
C VAL A 281 -6.74 -22.09 7.16
N GLN A 282 -7.76 -22.85 6.74
CA GLN A 282 -7.76 -23.58 5.48
C GLN A 282 -7.67 -22.63 4.28
N ASP A 283 -8.40 -21.50 4.28
CA ASP A 283 -8.32 -20.49 3.22
C ASP A 283 -6.92 -19.87 3.13
N VAL A 284 -6.31 -19.60 4.29
CA VAL A 284 -4.95 -19.05 4.38
C VAL A 284 -3.93 -20.05 3.85
N TRP A 285 -4.13 -21.34 4.09
CA TRP A 285 -3.24 -22.39 3.59
C TRP A 285 -3.41 -22.66 2.10
N LYS A 286 -4.65 -22.76 1.60
CA LYS A 286 -4.93 -22.85 0.15
C LYS A 286 -4.30 -21.70 -0.62
N GLN A 287 -4.33 -20.49 -0.06
CA GLN A 287 -3.65 -19.35 -0.63
C GLN A 287 -2.13 -19.55 -0.80
N TRP A 288 -1.50 -20.24 0.15
CA TRP A 288 -0.08 -20.55 0.10
C TRP A 288 0.24 -21.63 -0.94
N ALA A 289 -0.46 -22.77 -0.89
CA ALA A 289 -0.10 -23.97 -1.64
C ALA A 289 -0.74 -24.06 -3.04
N GLU A 290 -2.02 -23.73 -3.17
CA GLU A 290 -2.82 -24.01 -4.39
C GLU A 290 -3.16 -22.74 -5.18
N GLY A 291 -3.15 -21.58 -4.51
CA GLY A 291 -3.74 -20.35 -5.02
C GLY A 291 -5.17 -20.18 -4.50
N PHE A 292 -5.67 -18.94 -4.51
CA PHE A 292 -6.97 -18.63 -3.91
C PHE A 292 -7.64 -17.45 -4.64
N ALA A 293 -8.94 -17.59 -4.91
CA ALA A 293 -9.77 -16.58 -5.59
C ALA A 293 -9.17 -16.05 -6.90
N GLY A 294 -8.68 -16.95 -7.76
CA GLY A 294 -8.10 -16.60 -9.07
C GLY A 294 -6.67 -16.06 -9.01
N GLN A 295 -6.05 -15.97 -7.82
CA GLN A 295 -4.63 -15.65 -7.67
C GLN A 295 -3.78 -16.93 -7.64
N PRO A 296 -2.57 -16.89 -8.21
CA PRO A 296 -1.63 -18.02 -8.15
C PRO A 296 -1.18 -18.31 -6.71
N ALA A 297 -0.70 -19.53 -6.47
CA ALA A 297 -0.16 -19.95 -5.19
C ALA A 297 0.96 -19.02 -4.71
N ILE A 298 0.85 -18.51 -3.48
CA ILE A 298 1.83 -17.57 -2.92
C ILE A 298 3.21 -18.21 -2.82
N GLN A 299 3.29 -19.52 -2.57
CA GLN A 299 4.56 -20.23 -2.58
C GLN A 299 5.30 -20.04 -3.91
N GLY A 300 4.61 -20.29 -5.03
CA GLY A 300 5.19 -20.12 -6.36
C GLY A 300 5.54 -18.66 -6.71
N LEU A 301 4.87 -17.69 -6.07
CA LEU A 301 5.20 -16.27 -6.19
C LEU A 301 6.50 -15.91 -5.44
N GLU A 302 6.65 -16.41 -4.21
CA GLU A 302 7.83 -16.15 -3.40
C GLU A 302 9.08 -16.85 -3.99
N GLU A 303 8.93 -18.05 -4.54
CA GLU A 303 10.00 -18.79 -5.23
C GLU A 303 10.47 -18.10 -6.51
N ARG A 304 9.54 -17.64 -7.37
CA ARG A 304 9.89 -17.04 -8.67
C ARG A 304 10.31 -15.58 -8.58
N TRP A 305 9.71 -14.82 -7.66
CA TRP A 305 9.82 -13.36 -7.67
C TRP A 305 10.21 -12.75 -6.31
N GLY A 306 10.26 -13.53 -5.23
CA GLY A 306 10.62 -13.06 -3.90
C GLY A 306 9.79 -11.84 -3.47
N ALA A 307 10.40 -10.78 -2.94
CA ALA A 307 9.66 -9.58 -2.54
C ALA A 307 9.06 -8.77 -3.72
N ARG A 308 9.42 -9.07 -4.98
CA ARG A 308 9.05 -8.23 -6.15
C ARG A 308 7.58 -8.36 -6.54
N TRP A 309 6.91 -9.47 -6.23
CA TRP A 309 5.46 -9.63 -6.49
C TRP A 309 4.57 -8.83 -5.54
N ARG A 310 5.16 -8.25 -4.47
CA ARG A 310 4.46 -7.50 -3.42
C ARG A 310 5.03 -6.08 -3.24
N PRO A 311 4.86 -5.18 -4.23
CA PRO A 311 5.39 -3.81 -4.15
C PRO A 311 4.67 -2.94 -3.11
N GLY A 312 3.35 -3.12 -2.93
CA GLY A 312 2.52 -2.29 -2.06
C GLY A 312 2.63 -2.58 -0.56
N ASN A 313 2.55 -1.55 0.28
CA ASN A 313 2.64 -1.69 1.74
C ASN A 313 1.50 -2.55 2.32
N ALA A 314 0.28 -2.42 1.80
CA ALA A 314 -0.87 -3.22 2.24
C ALA A 314 -0.63 -4.73 2.04
N VAL A 315 -0.11 -5.12 0.86
CA VAL A 315 0.21 -6.52 0.53
C VAL A 315 1.36 -7.03 1.38
N LYS A 316 2.40 -6.21 1.62
CA LYS A 316 3.50 -6.54 2.53
C LYS A 316 3.00 -6.82 3.95
N VAL A 317 2.12 -5.98 4.49
CA VAL A 317 1.54 -6.17 5.83
C VAL A 317 0.68 -7.43 5.88
N GLN A 318 -0.17 -7.67 4.88
CA GLN A 318 -1.01 -8.88 4.80
C GLN A 318 -0.15 -10.14 4.71
N PHE A 319 0.88 -10.14 3.87
CA PHE A 319 1.86 -11.22 3.75
C PHE A 319 2.55 -11.49 5.09
N CYS A 320 3.12 -10.46 5.74
CA CYS A 320 3.82 -10.63 7.02
C CYS A 320 2.91 -11.15 8.14
N ARG A 321 1.60 -10.84 8.11
CA ARG A 321 0.63 -11.40 9.05
C ARG A 321 0.31 -12.87 8.73
N ARG A 322 0.02 -13.20 7.47
CA ARG A 322 -0.32 -14.57 7.05
C ARG A 322 0.87 -15.53 7.12
N LYS A 323 2.09 -15.03 6.91
CA LYS A 323 3.33 -15.80 7.08
C LYS A 323 3.48 -16.41 8.47
N VAL A 324 2.97 -15.75 9.51
CA VAL A 324 2.96 -16.32 10.87
C VAL A 324 2.17 -17.63 10.93
N ILE A 325 1.07 -17.72 10.17
CA ILE A 325 0.23 -18.92 10.10
C ILE A 325 0.91 -19.98 9.24
N TRP A 326 1.46 -19.61 8.07
CA TRP A 326 2.19 -20.56 7.21
C TRP A 326 3.40 -21.15 7.93
N ASP A 327 4.24 -20.33 8.56
CA ASP A 327 5.39 -20.81 9.34
C ASP A 327 4.94 -21.74 10.48
N ALA A 328 3.79 -21.47 11.10
CA ALA A 328 3.24 -22.31 12.17
C ALA A 328 2.64 -23.63 11.67
N LEU A 329 2.11 -23.67 10.44
CA LEU A 329 1.68 -24.89 9.76
C LEU A 329 2.88 -25.73 9.32
N LEU A 330 3.82 -25.10 8.59
CA LEU A 330 5.06 -25.74 8.14
C LEU A 330 5.86 -26.32 9.32
N GLY A 331 5.93 -25.60 10.45
CA GLY A 331 6.57 -26.10 11.65
C GLY A 331 5.90 -27.34 12.27
N ARG A 332 4.56 -27.47 12.14
CA ARG A 332 3.82 -28.67 12.59
C ARG A 332 3.98 -29.84 11.63
N ILE A 333 3.95 -29.55 10.33
CA ILE A 333 4.20 -30.56 9.29
C ILE A 333 5.61 -31.12 9.43
N ALA A 334 6.60 -30.26 9.70
CA ALA A 334 7.97 -30.69 9.99
C ALA A 334 8.10 -31.55 11.27
N GLN A 335 7.16 -31.46 12.20
CA GLN A 335 7.07 -32.32 13.39
C GLN A 335 6.36 -33.66 13.12
N GLY A 336 5.99 -33.94 11.86
CA GLY A 336 5.37 -35.19 11.44
C GLY A 336 3.83 -35.19 11.46
N LYS A 337 3.18 -34.04 11.68
CA LYS A 337 1.72 -33.94 11.60
C LYS A 337 1.25 -33.87 10.15
N SER A 338 0.08 -34.43 9.87
CA SER A 338 -0.54 -34.25 8.56
C SER A 338 -0.97 -32.80 8.35
N GLU A 339 -1.12 -32.39 7.10
CA GLU A 339 -1.60 -31.05 6.75
C GLU A 339 -2.96 -30.74 7.39
N GLU A 340 -3.88 -31.71 7.32
CA GLU A 340 -5.23 -31.60 7.87
C GLU A 340 -5.22 -31.47 9.39
N GLU A 341 -4.39 -32.25 10.08
CA GLU A 341 -4.22 -32.15 11.53
C GLU A 341 -3.64 -30.79 11.95
N ALA A 342 -2.64 -30.30 11.22
CA ALA A 342 -2.02 -29.02 11.50
C ALA A 342 -3.00 -27.84 11.32
N ILE A 343 -3.84 -27.90 10.28
CA ILE A 343 -4.92 -26.93 10.04
C ILE A 343 -5.96 -27.02 11.17
N ALA A 344 -6.43 -28.22 11.50
CA ALA A 344 -7.42 -28.44 12.56
C ALA A 344 -6.93 -27.91 13.92
N GLU A 345 -5.67 -28.13 14.28
CA GLU A 345 -5.09 -27.58 15.52
C GLU A 345 -5.09 -26.06 15.55
N LEU A 346 -4.69 -25.41 14.45
CA LEU A 346 -4.69 -23.95 14.40
C LEU A 346 -6.11 -23.38 14.39
N GLU A 347 -7.07 -24.10 13.83
CA GLU A 347 -8.49 -23.76 13.82
C GLU A 347 -9.11 -23.89 15.23
N VAL A 348 -8.77 -24.96 15.97
CA VAL A 348 -9.11 -25.09 17.39
C VAL A 348 -8.46 -23.97 18.22
N LEU A 349 -7.20 -23.63 17.94
CA LEU A 349 -6.51 -22.53 18.63
C LEU A 349 -7.12 -21.17 18.32
N ARG A 350 -7.71 -21.00 17.14
CA ARG A 350 -8.47 -19.81 16.75
C ARG A 350 -9.76 -19.70 17.56
N ALA A 351 -10.39 -20.82 17.89
CA ALA A 351 -11.60 -20.89 18.73
C ALA A 351 -12.70 -19.92 18.24
N GLY A 352 -12.98 -19.95 16.92
CA GLY A 352 -13.99 -19.11 16.28
C GLY A 352 -13.63 -17.61 16.14
N LYS A 353 -12.45 -17.19 16.60
CA LYS A 353 -11.99 -15.80 16.49
C LYS A 353 -11.49 -15.44 15.09
N SER A 354 -11.21 -14.16 14.85
CA SER A 354 -10.67 -13.73 13.56
C SER A 354 -9.25 -14.27 13.32
N VAL A 355 -8.89 -14.47 12.05
CA VAL A 355 -7.55 -14.90 11.63
C VAL A 355 -6.45 -13.95 12.15
N ASN A 356 -6.72 -12.64 12.24
CA ASN A 356 -5.78 -11.68 12.81
C ASN A 356 -5.54 -11.92 14.31
N GLN A 357 -6.59 -12.25 15.08
CA GLN A 357 -6.44 -12.59 16.50
C GLN A 357 -5.65 -13.90 16.69
N LEU A 358 -5.77 -14.86 15.77
CA LEU A 358 -4.92 -16.05 15.76
C LEU A 358 -3.44 -15.68 15.56
N VAL A 359 -3.13 -14.77 14.64
CA VAL A 359 -1.75 -14.27 14.43
C VAL A 359 -1.17 -13.66 15.71
N ASP A 360 -1.93 -12.81 16.39
CA ASP A 360 -1.49 -12.17 17.62
C ASP A 360 -1.25 -13.20 18.74
N LYS A 361 -2.14 -14.19 18.86
CA LYS A 361 -2.00 -15.31 19.80
C LYS A 361 -0.76 -16.16 19.52
N LEU A 362 -0.45 -16.44 18.24
CA LEU A 362 0.75 -17.17 17.84
C LEU A 362 2.03 -16.37 18.14
N ARG A 363 2.03 -15.06 17.89
CA ARG A 363 3.15 -14.17 18.25
C ARG A 363 3.39 -14.12 19.75
N GLN A 364 2.34 -14.01 20.55
CA GLN A 364 2.43 -14.02 22.02
C GLN A 364 3.00 -15.35 22.53
N ARG A 365 2.54 -16.49 21.99
CA ARG A 365 3.08 -17.81 22.35
C ARG A 365 4.56 -17.95 22.01
N ARG A 366 4.98 -17.52 20.81
CA ARG A 366 6.39 -17.55 20.40
C ARG A 366 7.27 -16.69 21.32
N ARG A 367 6.78 -15.51 21.73
CA ARG A 367 7.48 -14.67 22.72
C ARG A 367 7.62 -15.37 24.07
N ARG A 368 6.54 -15.92 24.62
CA ARG A 368 6.57 -16.65 25.90
C ARG A 368 7.51 -17.84 25.87
N HIS A 369 7.52 -18.60 24.77
CA HIS A 369 8.43 -19.72 24.63
C HIS A 369 9.90 -19.28 24.60
N ARG A 370 10.22 -18.17 23.91
CA ARG A 370 11.58 -17.62 23.91
C ARG A 370 12.07 -17.19 25.30
N HIS A 371 11.20 -16.59 26.11
CA HIS A 371 11.54 -16.16 27.48
C HIS A 371 11.55 -17.32 28.49
N SER A 372 11.16 -18.53 28.08
CA SER A 372 11.14 -19.73 28.94
C SER A 372 12.31 -20.67 28.65
N VAL A 373 13.10 -20.39 27.60
CA VAL A 373 14.24 -21.18 27.14
C VAL A 373 15.56 -20.39 27.31
N GLU A 374 15.48 -19.07 27.48
CA GLU A 374 16.51 -18.23 28.12
C GLU A 374 16.37 -18.30 29.64
#